data_AF-A0A842M422-F1
#
_entry.id   AF-A0A842M422-F1
#
_cell.length_a   1.000
_cell.length_b   1.000
_cell.length_c   1.000
_cell.angle_alpha   90.00
_cell.angle_beta   90.00
_cell.angle_gamma   90.00
#
_symmetry.space_group_name_H-M   'P 1'
#
loop_
_entity.id
_entity.type
_entity.pdbx_description
1 polymer ?
#
loop_
_entity_poly.entity_id
_entity_poly.type
_entity_poly.pdbx_seq_one_letter_code
_entity_poly.pdbx_strand_id
1 'polypeptide(L)'
;MLARYPFELPKDRKLSKREIAQALRWAMEAELDAVSIYEQLAEGIEDERIKKIFYDVVSEEKTHFGEFLAALFEVDSELADEMKEGFQEVQELTGMKIDFFKD
;
A
#
# COMPACT_ATOMS: atom_id res chain seq x y z
N MET A 1 -5.60 -7.06 10.53
CA MET A 1 -6.92 -6.45 10.91
C MET A 1 -6.76 -5.43 12.01
N LEU A 2 -6.89 -4.15 11.65
CA LEU A 2 -6.65 -3.01 12.53
C LEU A 2 -7.88 -2.75 13.43
N ALA A 3 -7.94 -3.42 14.58
CA ALA A 3 -9.04 -3.30 15.54
C ALA A 3 -9.05 -1.98 16.34
N ARG A 4 -8.01 -1.14 16.21
CA ARG A 4 -7.97 0.26 16.68
C ARG A 4 -6.70 0.93 16.17
N TYR A 5 -6.82 2.03 15.42
CA TYR A 5 -5.68 2.90 15.18
C TYR A 5 -5.36 3.67 16.47
N PRO A 6 -4.09 3.81 16.88
CA PRO A 6 -3.69 4.57 18.07
C PRO A 6 -3.88 6.08 17.92
N PHE A 7 -4.40 6.53 16.78
CA PHE A 7 -4.63 7.93 16.46
C PHE A 7 -6.12 8.25 16.49
N GLU A 8 -6.49 9.23 17.30
CA GLU A 8 -7.83 9.78 17.29
C GLU A 8 -7.91 10.87 16.21
N LEU A 9 -8.83 10.68 15.27
CA LEU A 9 -9.12 11.72 14.27
C LEU A 9 -9.63 12.98 14.98
N PRO A 10 -9.10 14.17 14.65
CA PRO A 10 -9.63 15.42 15.18
C PRO A 10 -11.10 15.57 14.77
N LYS A 11 -11.97 15.90 15.73
CA LYS A 11 -13.41 16.04 15.51
C LYS A 11 -13.82 17.46 15.12
N ASP A 12 -12.99 18.43 15.44
CA ASP A 12 -13.26 19.87 15.38
C ASP A 12 -12.47 20.59 14.28
N ARG A 13 -11.54 19.90 13.61
CA ARG A 13 -10.77 20.44 12.49
C ARG A 13 -10.50 19.39 11.42
N LYS A 14 -10.10 19.86 10.23
CA LYS A 14 -9.58 19.00 9.17
C LYS A 14 -8.17 18.51 9.50
N LEU A 15 -7.76 17.43 8.85
CA LEU A 15 -6.42 16.88 8.97
C LEU A 15 -5.38 17.88 8.43
N SER A 16 -4.27 17.99 9.14
CA SER A 16 -3.07 18.67 8.66
C SER A 16 -2.37 17.84 7.60
N LYS A 17 -1.44 18.46 6.84
CA LYS A 17 -0.64 17.77 5.82
C LYS A 17 0.04 16.50 6.36
N ARG A 18 0.61 16.57 7.57
CA ARG A 18 1.23 15.42 8.25
C ARG A 18 0.24 14.31 8.60
N GLU A 19 -0.96 14.66 9.05
CA GLU A 19 -2.00 13.68 9.39
C GLU A 19 -2.61 13.05 8.14
N ILE A 20 -2.69 13.79 7.03
CA ILE A 20 -3.08 13.24 5.72
C ILE A 20 -2.04 12.21 5.25
N ALA A 21 -0.74 12.54 5.30
CA ALA A 21 0.32 11.58 4.98
C ALA A 21 0.21 10.31 5.83
N GLN A 22 -0.05 10.45 7.13
CA GLN A 22 -0.23 9.31 8.01
C GLN A 22 -1.49 8.48 7.66
N ALA A 23 -2.59 9.13 7.31
CA ALA A 23 -3.81 8.45 6.88
C ALA A 23 -3.59 7.64 5.59
N LEU A 24 -2.82 8.19 4.63
CA LEU A 24 -2.45 7.49 3.41
C LEU A 24 -1.59 6.25 3.69
N ARG A 25 -0.60 6.35 4.60
CA ARG A 25 0.20 5.19 5.03
C ARG A 25 -0.67 4.09 5.64
N TRP A 26 -1.67 4.45 6.45
CA TRP A 26 -2.60 3.47 7.01
C TRP A 26 -3.52 2.84 5.96
N ALA A 27 -3.95 3.61 4.97
CA ALA A 27 -4.71 3.06 3.85
C ALA A 27 -3.86 2.04 3.09
N MET A 28 -2.61 2.38 2.75
CA MET A 28 -1.66 1.45 2.14
C MET A 28 -1.43 0.18 2.98
N GLU A 29 -1.26 0.31 4.30
CA GLU A 29 -1.15 -0.84 5.20
C GLU A 29 -2.39 -1.74 5.13
N ALA A 30 -3.59 -1.15 5.09
CA ALA A 30 -4.84 -1.90 4.99
C ALA A 30 -4.92 -2.67 3.65
N GLU A 31 -4.49 -2.07 2.54
CA GLU A 31 -4.47 -2.76 1.24
C GLU A 31 -3.48 -3.94 1.23
N LEU A 32 -2.28 -3.79 1.81
CA LEU A 32 -1.32 -4.91 1.89
C LEU A 32 -1.79 -6.04 2.83
N ASP A 33 -2.45 -5.69 3.94
CA ASP A 33 -3.14 -6.64 4.81
C ASP A 33 -4.20 -7.41 4.01
N ALA A 34 -5.01 -6.70 3.21
CA ALA A 34 -6.06 -7.29 2.38
C ALA A 34 -5.49 -8.23 1.32
N VAL A 35 -4.47 -7.81 0.56
CA VAL A 35 -3.75 -8.65 -0.41
C VAL A 35 -3.29 -9.96 0.25
N SER A 36 -2.56 -9.85 1.37
CA SER A 36 -1.98 -11.01 2.05
C SER A 36 -3.05 -11.97 2.58
N ILE A 37 -4.10 -11.43 3.21
CA ILE A 37 -5.21 -12.22 3.76
C ILE A 37 -6.00 -12.91 2.64
N TYR A 38 -6.35 -12.17 1.59
CA TYR A 38 -7.19 -12.69 0.52
C TYR A 38 -6.45 -13.74 -0.33
N GLU A 39 -5.15 -13.56 -0.59
CA GLU A 39 -4.34 -14.60 -1.25
C GLU A 39 -4.32 -15.88 -0.41
N GLN A 40 -4.06 -15.78 0.90
CA GLN A 40 -4.05 -16.93 1.80
C GLN A 40 -5.41 -17.64 1.86
N LEU A 41 -6.52 -16.89 1.89
CA LEU A 41 -7.86 -17.45 1.86
C LEU A 41 -8.16 -18.13 0.52
N ALA A 42 -7.76 -17.50 -0.60
CA ALA A 42 -7.96 -18.03 -1.95
C ALA A 42 -7.29 -19.41 -2.13
N GLU A 43 -6.08 -19.58 -1.59
CA GLU A 43 -5.34 -20.84 -1.60
C GLU A 43 -6.11 -21.97 -0.87
N GLY A 44 -6.86 -21.63 0.17
CA GLY A 44 -7.66 -22.58 0.96
C GLY A 44 -9.05 -22.89 0.40
N ILE A 45 -9.47 -22.28 -0.71
CA ILE A 45 -10.83 -22.44 -1.28
C ILE A 45 -10.84 -23.50 -2.40
N GLU A 46 -11.73 -24.48 -2.30
CA GLU A 46 -11.92 -25.51 -3.35
C GLU A 46 -12.85 -25.05 -4.49
N ASP A 47 -13.86 -24.22 -4.22
CA ASP A 47 -14.75 -23.72 -5.26
C ASP A 47 -14.02 -22.68 -6.13
N GLU A 48 -13.63 -23.11 -7.33
CA GLU A 48 -12.89 -22.30 -8.30
C GLU A 48 -13.60 -20.98 -8.67
N ARG A 49 -14.93 -20.92 -8.59
CA ARG A 49 -15.67 -19.67 -8.87
C ARG A 49 -15.45 -18.66 -7.76
N ILE A 50 -15.42 -19.12 -6.51
CA ILE A 50 -15.18 -18.25 -5.36
C ILE A 50 -13.70 -17.87 -5.28
N LYS A 51 -12.80 -18.82 -5.49
CA LYS A 51 -11.35 -18.55 -5.60
C LYS A 51 -11.05 -17.46 -6.63
N LYS A 52 -11.71 -17.50 -7.78
CA LYS A 52 -11.57 -16.46 -8.81
C LYS A 52 -11.97 -15.08 -8.31
N ILE A 53 -13.05 -14.94 -7.53
CA ILE A 53 -13.45 -13.66 -6.95
C ILE A 53 -12.36 -13.12 -6.02
N PHE A 54 -11.80 -13.97 -5.15
CA PHE A 54 -10.72 -13.52 -4.25
C PHE A 54 -9.49 -13.03 -5.01
N TYR A 55 -9.04 -13.75 -6.05
CA TYR A 55 -7.88 -13.30 -6.83
C TYR A 55 -8.14 -12.06 -7.68
N ASP A 56 -9.39 -11.84 -8.11
CA ASP A 56 -9.81 -10.61 -8.77
C ASP A 56 -9.66 -9.42 -7.82
N VAL A 57 -10.24 -9.53 -6.61
CA VAL A 57 -10.13 -8.52 -5.55
C VAL A 57 -8.66 -8.28 -5.15
N VAL A 58 -7.85 -9.32 -4.99
CA VAL A 58 -6.41 -9.19 -4.71
C VAL A 58 -5.70 -8.29 -5.73
N SER A 59 -6.08 -8.39 -7.01
CA SER A 59 -5.51 -7.55 -8.06
C SER A 59 -5.94 -6.10 -7.92
N GLU A 60 -7.21 -5.86 -7.56
CA GLU A 60 -7.75 -4.52 -7.28
C GLU A 60 -7.05 -3.86 -6.08
N GLU A 61 -6.84 -4.59 -4.96
CA GLU A 61 -6.18 -4.01 -3.78
C GLU A 61 -4.72 -3.65 -4.04
N LYS A 62 -4.02 -4.39 -4.92
CA LYS A 62 -2.67 -4.01 -5.39
C LYS A 62 -2.70 -2.70 -6.17
N THR A 63 -3.76 -2.44 -6.94
CA THR A 63 -3.98 -1.16 -7.63
C THR A 63 -4.28 -0.05 -6.62
N HIS A 64 -5.18 -0.28 -5.66
CA HIS A 64 -5.49 0.69 -4.61
C HIS A 64 -4.26 1.08 -3.78
N PHE A 65 -3.38 0.13 -3.46
CA PHE A 65 -2.09 0.42 -2.83
C PHE A 65 -1.27 1.42 -3.65
N GLY A 66 -1.21 1.23 -4.98
CA GLY A 66 -0.54 2.14 -5.90
C GLY A 66 -1.16 3.54 -5.93
N GLU A 67 -2.49 3.65 -5.89
CA GLU A 67 -3.21 4.92 -5.83
C GLU A 67 -2.85 5.71 -4.57
N PHE A 68 -2.85 5.06 -3.40
CA PHE A 68 -2.48 5.70 -2.14
C PHE A 68 -1.00 6.04 -2.07
N LEU A 69 -0.12 5.20 -2.61
CA LEU A 69 1.32 5.48 -2.70
C LEU A 69 1.58 6.73 -3.55
N ALA A 70 0.93 6.84 -4.72
CA ALA A 70 1.06 8.01 -5.59
C ALA A 70 0.58 9.29 -4.90
N ALA A 71 -0.56 9.23 -4.21
CA ALA A 71 -1.06 10.36 -3.41
C ALA A 71 -0.11 10.71 -2.26
N LEU A 72 0.52 9.72 -1.62
CA LEU A 72 1.46 9.94 -0.52
C LEU A 72 2.72 10.66 -1.00
N PHE A 73 3.24 10.35 -2.18
CA PHE A 73 4.39 11.06 -2.75
C PHE A 73 4.12 12.53 -3.01
N GLU A 74 2.92 12.89 -3.46
CA GLU A 74 2.52 14.29 -3.62
C GLU A 74 2.45 15.02 -2.27
N VAL A 75 2.00 14.33 -1.22
CA VAL A 75 1.87 14.91 0.12
C VAL A 75 3.21 14.93 0.87
N ASP A 76 4.12 13.98 0.62
CA ASP A 76 5.36 13.77 1.36
C ASP A 76 6.54 13.56 0.39
N SER A 77 7.05 14.67 -0.15
CA SER A 77 8.12 14.64 -1.16
C SER A 77 9.45 14.10 -0.63
N GLU A 78 9.73 14.30 0.66
CA GLU A 78 10.92 13.75 1.32
C GLU A 78 10.87 12.22 1.31
N LEU A 79 9.72 11.63 1.66
CA LEU A 79 9.51 10.20 1.55
C LEU A 79 9.69 9.69 0.10
N ALA A 80 9.22 10.45 -0.89
CA ALA A 80 9.38 10.08 -2.30
C ALA A 80 10.86 9.99 -2.71
N ASP A 81 11.67 10.99 -2.31
CA ASP A 81 13.12 11.01 -2.56
C ASP A 81 13.82 9.84 -1.88
N GLU A 82 13.55 9.61 -0.58
CA GLU A 82 14.14 8.49 0.18
C GLU A 82 13.74 7.13 -0.40
N MET A 83 12.49 6.96 -0.85
CA MET A 83 12.05 5.72 -1.51
C MET A 83 12.80 5.51 -2.83
N LYS A 84 13.02 6.56 -3.63
CA LYS A 84 13.80 6.45 -4.86
C LYS A 84 15.24 5.99 -4.59
N GLU A 85 15.87 6.50 -3.55
CA GLU A 85 17.22 6.05 -3.13
C GLU A 85 17.20 4.59 -2.65
N GLY A 86 16.21 4.19 -1.86
CA GLY A 86 16.06 2.78 -1.44
C GLY A 86 15.92 1.81 -2.61
N PHE A 87 15.23 2.21 -3.69
CA PHE A 87 15.16 1.40 -4.92
C PHE A 87 16.54 1.26 -5.58
N GLN A 88 17.34 2.33 -5.64
CA GLN A 88 18.70 2.30 -6.18
C GLN A 88 19.61 1.42 -5.32
N GLU A 89 19.52 1.53 -3.99
CA GLU A 89 20.31 0.74 -3.05
C GLU A 89 20.08 -0.78 -3.25
N VAL A 90 18.84 -1.22 -3.47
CA VAL A 90 18.56 -2.63 -3.76
C VAL A 90 19.22 -3.07 -5.08
N GLN A 91 19.20 -2.23 -6.12
CA GLN A 91 19.88 -2.55 -7.39
C GLN A 91 21.39 -2.70 -7.19
N GLU A 92 22.01 -1.81 -6.42
CA GLU A 92 23.45 -1.85 -6.14
C GLU A 92 23.84 -3.07 -5.30
N LEU A 93 23.06 -3.39 -4.26
CA LEU A 93 23.36 -4.50 -3.35
C LEU A 93 23.14 -5.88 -3.96
N THR A 94 22.17 -6.01 -4.88
CA THR A 94 21.70 -7.32 -5.35
C THR A 94 21.91 -7.55 -6.85
N GLY A 95 22.16 -6.49 -7.63
CA GLY A 95 22.17 -6.54 -9.09
C GLY A 95 20.78 -6.71 -9.73
N MET A 96 19.69 -6.66 -8.96
CA MET A 96 18.33 -6.68 -9.49
C MET A 96 18.07 -5.42 -10.33
N LYS A 97 17.30 -5.57 -11.42
CA LYS A 97 16.84 -4.43 -12.23
C LYS A 97 15.43 -4.05 -11.79
N ILE A 98 15.24 -2.84 -11.30
CA ILE A 98 13.94 -2.34 -10.81
C ILE A 98 13.52 -1.14 -11.65
N ASP A 99 12.52 -1.34 -12.52
CA ASP A 99 11.98 -0.30 -13.41
C ASP A 99 10.61 0.19 -12.92
N PHE A 100 10.61 0.84 -11.75
CA PHE A 100 9.37 1.36 -11.14
C PHE A 100 9.17 2.87 -11.35
N PHE A 101 10.26 3.64 -11.43
CA PHE A 101 10.25 5.10 -11.57
C PHE A 101 10.77 5.59 -12.92
N LYS A 102 10.81 4.73 -13.95
CA LYS A 102 11.22 5.17 -15.29
C LYS A 102 10.04 5.79 -16.02
N ASP A 103 10.24 7.01 -16.49
CA ASP A 103 9.40 7.68 -17.51
C ASP A 103 9.37 6.89 -18.82
#